data_AF-A0A7J4ISH8-F1
#
_entry.id   AF-A0A7J4ISH8-F1
#
_cell.length_a   1.000
_cell.length_b   1.000
_cell.length_c   1.000
_cell.angle_alpha   90.00
_cell.angle_beta   90.00
_cell.angle_gamma   90.00
#
_symmetry.space_group_name_H-M   'P 1'
#
loop_
_entity.id
_entity.type
_entity.pdbx_description
1 polymer ?
#
loop_
_entity_poly.entity_id
_entity_poly.type
_entity_poly.pdbx_seq_one_letter_code
_entity_poly.pdbx_strand_id
1 'polypeptide(L)'
;MRRKQTALLMTVLILSSLAFVSQTRPQAPVENTNPGEAAGGGPPVTDEDGDRIPDFHEAVLFGEDIILDTGSEILRISGLDSKNGTDNMSDHDNDGASALLEYCWPYTLDKCFTDRIALTGKPGELSESGIREWLDPRVAD
;
A
#
# COMPACT_ATOMS: atom_id res chain seq x y z
N MET A 1 -2.30 33.31 47.45
CA MET A 1 -1.26 32.67 46.60
C MET A 1 -1.57 31.23 46.17
N ARG A 2 -2.25 30.38 46.97
CA ARG A 2 -2.53 28.96 46.64
C ARG A 2 -3.28 28.69 45.32
N ARG A 3 -4.26 29.52 44.93
CA ARG A 3 -5.09 29.28 43.71
C ARG A 3 -4.36 29.52 42.39
N LYS A 4 -3.34 30.39 42.36
CA LYS A 4 -2.58 30.68 41.12
C LYS A 4 -1.57 29.57 40.81
N GLN A 5 -1.01 28.92 41.83
CA GLN A 5 -0.09 27.80 41.64
C GLN A 5 -0.81 26.52 41.20
N THR A 6 -2.05 26.27 41.65
CA THR A 6 -2.84 25.12 41.20
C THR A 6 -3.26 25.24 39.73
N ALA A 7 -3.59 26.44 39.25
CA ALA A 7 -3.94 26.66 37.85
C ALA A 7 -2.76 26.39 36.91
N LEU A 8 -1.56 26.88 37.27
CA LEU A 8 -0.35 26.67 36.48
C LEU A 8 0.05 25.18 36.42
N LEU A 9 -0.13 24.46 37.53
CA LEU A 9 0.16 23.02 37.59
C LEU A 9 -0.79 22.21 36.70
N MET A 10 -2.07 22.56 36.67
CA MET A 10 -3.06 21.92 35.79
C MET A 10 -2.78 22.19 34.31
N THR A 11 -2.41 23.42 33.94
CA THR A 11 -2.09 23.74 32.53
C THR A 11 -0.86 22.97 32.04
N VAL A 12 0.16 22.79 32.90
CA VAL A 12 1.35 22.01 32.54
C VAL A 12 0.99 20.54 32.35
N LEU A 13 0.14 19.97 33.22
CA LEU A 13 -0.32 18.58 33.09
C LEU A 13 -1.15 18.33 31.83
N ILE A 14 -2.00 19.27 31.45
CA ILE A 14 -2.82 19.16 30.22
C ILE A 14 -1.92 19.25 28.98
N LEU A 15 -1.01 20.23 28.93
CA LEU A 15 -0.11 20.38 27.79
C LEU A 15 0.87 19.20 27.65
N SER A 16 1.36 18.67 28.77
CA SER A 16 2.23 17.48 28.74
C SER A 16 1.48 16.23 28.29
N SER A 17 0.26 16.02 28.77
CA SER A 17 -0.57 14.87 28.32
C SER A 17 -0.91 14.96 26.83
N LEU A 18 -1.27 16.13 26.31
CA LEU A 18 -1.49 16.32 24.87
C LEU A 18 -0.22 16.09 24.04
N ALA A 19 0.94 16.56 24.51
CA ALA A 19 2.21 16.33 23.82
C ALA A 19 2.58 14.84 23.76
N PHE A 20 2.27 14.06 24.81
CA PHE A 20 2.48 12.61 24.83
C PHE A 20 1.56 11.88 23.85
N VAL A 21 0.26 12.21 23.82
CA VAL A 21 -0.70 11.60 22.88
C VAL A 21 -0.37 11.96 21.42
N SER A 22 0.14 13.17 21.16
CA SER A 22 0.56 13.59 19.82
C SER A 22 1.81 12.86 19.30
N GLN A 23 2.59 12.23 20.19
CA GLN A 23 3.81 11.49 19.81
C GLN A 23 3.57 9.99 19.63
N THR A 24 2.43 9.46 20.09
CA THR A 24 2.06 8.08 19.79
C THR A 24 1.60 7.99 18.35
N ARG A 25 2.36 7.30 17.49
CA ARG A 25 1.87 6.92 16.16
C ARG A 25 0.54 6.19 16.33
N PRO A 26 -0.46 6.42 15.48
CA PRO A 26 -1.64 5.56 15.42
C PRO A 26 -1.14 4.11 15.28
N GLN A 27 -1.36 3.29 16.31
CA GLN A 27 -1.13 1.87 16.21
C GLN A 27 -2.45 1.29 15.72
N ALA A 28 -2.45 0.76 14.49
CA ALA A 28 -3.56 -0.05 14.04
C ALA A 28 -3.74 -1.22 15.04
N PRO A 29 -4.99 -1.57 15.41
CA PRO A 29 -5.22 -2.73 16.27
C PRO A 29 -4.65 -3.97 15.56
N VAL A 30 -3.66 -4.60 16.18
CA VAL A 30 -3.13 -5.90 15.77
C VAL A 30 -3.89 -6.99 16.52
N GLU A 31 -4.19 -8.09 15.83
CA GLU A 31 -4.88 -9.25 16.43
C GLU A 31 -4.08 -9.84 17.60
N ASN A 32 -2.75 -9.91 17.47
CA ASN A 32 -1.84 -10.35 18.52
C ASN A 32 -0.49 -9.64 18.38
N THR A 33 0.14 -9.30 19.51
CA THR A 33 1.50 -8.72 19.56
C THR A 33 2.61 -9.76 19.39
N ASN A 34 2.30 -11.05 19.53
CA ASN A 34 3.21 -12.16 19.28
C ASN A 34 3.16 -12.54 17.78
N PRO A 35 4.23 -12.31 16.99
CA PRO A 35 4.21 -12.51 15.55
C PRO A 35 3.91 -13.96 15.11
N GLY A 36 4.21 -14.95 15.96
CA GLY A 36 3.95 -16.37 15.67
C GLY A 36 2.50 -16.80 15.94
N GLU A 37 1.71 -15.96 16.61
CA GLU A 37 0.31 -16.24 17.00
C GLU A 37 -0.69 -15.26 16.38
N ALA A 38 -0.22 -14.18 15.76
CA ALA A 38 -1.07 -13.35 14.92
C ALA A 38 -1.44 -14.15 13.67
N ALA A 39 -2.72 -14.19 13.30
CA ALA A 39 -3.05 -14.57 11.94
C ALA A 39 -2.46 -13.44 11.10
N GLY A 40 -1.37 -13.70 10.40
CA GLY A 40 -0.67 -12.69 9.60
C GLY A 40 -1.63 -12.06 8.61
N GLY A 41 -2.31 -10.99 9.02
CA GLY A 41 -3.10 -10.16 8.14
C GLY A 41 -2.14 -9.47 7.19
N GLY A 42 -2.53 -9.38 5.91
CA GLY A 42 -1.80 -8.54 4.97
C GLY A 42 -1.61 -7.13 5.55
N PRO A 43 -0.54 -6.42 5.18
CA PRO A 43 -0.35 -5.02 5.59
C PRO A 43 -1.65 -4.24 5.33
N PRO A 44 -1.97 -3.23 6.17
CA PRO A 44 -3.17 -2.44 6.00
C PRO A 44 -3.28 -1.99 4.54
N VAL A 45 -4.38 -2.38 3.90
CA VAL A 45 -4.77 -1.93 2.56
C VAL A 45 -5.29 -0.52 2.69
N THR A 46 -4.36 0.40 2.89
CA THR A 46 -4.59 1.83 2.67
C THR A 46 -4.68 2.04 1.15
N ASP A 47 -5.63 2.84 0.74
CA ASP A 47 -5.91 3.26 -0.63
C ASP A 47 -6.21 4.76 -0.49
N GLU A 48 -5.15 5.57 -0.50
CA GLU A 48 -5.19 7.00 -0.15
C GLU A 48 -5.90 7.82 -1.23
N ASP A 49 -5.78 7.43 -2.50
CA ASP A 49 -6.37 8.13 -3.65
C ASP A 49 -7.69 7.52 -4.16
N GLY A 50 -8.09 6.35 -3.64
CA GLY A 50 -9.41 5.76 -3.83
C GLY A 50 -9.57 5.03 -5.16
N ASP A 51 -8.48 4.56 -5.75
CA ASP A 51 -8.43 3.98 -7.09
C ASP A 51 -8.61 2.45 -7.11
N ARG A 52 -8.73 1.85 -5.91
CA ARG A 52 -8.93 0.42 -5.61
C ARG A 52 -7.67 -0.44 -5.71
N ILE A 53 -6.52 0.14 -5.99
CA ILE A 53 -5.22 -0.48 -5.83
C ILE A 53 -4.71 -0.07 -4.42
N PRO A 54 -4.16 -1.00 -3.62
CA PRO A 54 -3.60 -0.63 -2.34
C PRO A 54 -2.29 0.15 -2.49
N ASP A 55 -2.11 1.19 -1.67
CA ASP A 55 -0.89 2.02 -1.66
C ASP A 55 0.40 1.20 -1.52
N PHE A 56 0.34 0.07 -0.80
CA PHE A 56 1.49 -0.82 -0.67
C PHE A 56 1.90 -1.44 -2.02
N HIS A 57 0.92 -1.84 -2.84
CA HIS A 57 1.17 -2.40 -4.16
C HIS A 57 1.80 -1.34 -5.07
N GLU A 58 1.26 -0.14 -5.05
CA GLU A 58 1.78 0.97 -5.87
C GLU A 58 3.13 1.45 -5.35
N ALA A 59 3.20 1.96 -4.12
CA ALA A 59 4.40 2.62 -3.62
C ALA A 59 5.57 1.67 -3.29
N VAL A 60 5.30 0.40 -2.94
CA VAL A 60 6.35 -0.53 -2.49
C VAL A 60 6.71 -1.58 -3.52
N LEU A 61 5.75 -2.06 -4.33
CA LEU A 61 6.03 -3.12 -5.31
C LEU A 61 6.33 -2.53 -6.70
N PHE A 62 5.55 -1.55 -7.16
CA PHE A 62 5.55 -1.12 -8.57
C PHE A 62 5.71 0.40 -8.77
N GLY A 63 6.19 1.12 -7.76
CA GLY A 63 6.25 2.59 -7.80
C GLY A 63 7.50 3.15 -8.44
N GLU A 64 8.50 2.32 -8.69
CA GLU A 64 9.72 2.73 -9.37
C GLU A 64 9.53 2.70 -10.90
N ASP A 65 10.11 3.66 -11.60
CA ASP A 65 10.15 3.64 -13.06
C ASP A 65 11.15 2.59 -13.57
N ILE A 66 10.81 1.90 -14.66
CA ILE A 66 11.78 1.09 -15.42
C ILE A 66 12.40 1.97 -16.50
N ILE A 67 13.73 2.03 -16.53
CA ILE A 67 14.50 2.75 -17.54
C ILE A 67 15.17 1.74 -18.46
N LEU A 68 14.81 1.78 -19.74
CA LEU A 68 15.37 0.94 -20.79
C LEU A 68 16.29 1.77 -21.68
N ASP A 69 17.59 1.47 -21.64
CA ASP A 69 18.56 2.06 -22.55
C ASP A 69 18.74 1.16 -23.78
N THR A 70 18.20 1.61 -24.90
CA THR A 70 18.28 0.90 -26.18
C THR A 70 19.53 1.27 -26.99
N GLY A 71 20.39 2.15 -26.45
CA GLY A 71 21.57 2.71 -27.12
C GLY A 71 21.27 3.84 -28.10
N SER A 72 20.07 3.87 -28.69
CA SER A 72 19.59 4.98 -29.53
C SER A 72 18.66 5.94 -28.78
N GLU A 73 17.94 5.42 -27.80
CA GLU A 73 16.91 6.15 -27.05
C GLU A 73 16.79 5.53 -25.65
N ILE A 74 16.48 6.40 -24.68
CA ILE A 74 16.16 6.02 -23.31
C ILE A 74 14.64 6.02 -23.21
N LEU A 75 14.04 4.83 -23.09
CA LEU A 75 12.62 4.68 -22.80
C LEU A 75 12.43 4.62 -21.29
N ARG A 76 11.39 5.32 -20.80
CA ARG A 76 10.98 5.29 -19.40
C ARG A 76 9.55 4.78 -19.33
N ILE A 77 9.38 3.64 -18.67
CA ILE A 77 8.07 3.08 -18.34
C ILE A 77 7.78 3.48 -16.89
N SER A 78 6.70 4.22 -16.69
CA SER A 78 6.38 4.77 -15.38
C SER A 78 5.85 3.72 -14.42
N GLY A 79 6.25 3.81 -13.16
CA GLY A 79 5.59 3.05 -12.09
C GLY A 79 4.23 3.62 -11.71
N LEU A 80 3.60 3.00 -10.71
CA LEU A 80 2.36 3.48 -10.09
C LEU A 80 2.65 4.52 -8.99
N ASP A 81 1.69 5.39 -8.71
CA ASP A 81 1.77 6.45 -7.71
C ASP A 81 0.53 6.43 -6.82
N SER A 82 0.72 6.01 -5.57
CA SER A 82 -0.32 5.85 -4.53
C SER A 82 -1.04 7.14 -4.09
N LYS A 83 -0.89 8.21 -4.86
CA LYS A 83 -1.53 9.52 -4.67
C LYS A 83 -2.24 9.98 -5.94
N ASN A 84 -2.15 9.21 -7.02
CA ASN A 84 -2.69 9.51 -8.32
C ASN A 84 -3.67 8.43 -8.75
N GLY A 85 -4.89 8.49 -8.21
CA GLY A 85 -5.90 7.46 -8.48
C GLY A 85 -6.49 7.40 -9.90
N THR A 86 -5.79 7.97 -10.89
CA THR A 86 -6.09 7.82 -12.31
C THR A 86 -5.14 6.85 -13.02
N ASP A 87 -4.03 6.47 -12.38
CA ASP A 87 -3.06 5.55 -12.96
C ASP A 87 -3.50 4.07 -12.90
N ASN A 88 -4.52 3.71 -12.10
CA ASN A 88 -5.20 2.42 -12.21
C ASN A 88 -5.71 2.08 -13.63
N MET A 89 -6.03 3.11 -14.43
CA MET A 89 -6.46 2.98 -15.83
C MET A 89 -5.29 3.08 -16.83
N SER A 90 -4.06 3.28 -16.34
CA SER A 90 -2.87 3.32 -17.18
C SER A 90 -2.50 1.92 -17.68
N ASP A 91 -1.84 1.89 -18.83
CA ASP A 91 -1.27 0.72 -19.51
C ASP A 91 0.14 1.16 -19.93
N HIS A 92 1.03 1.29 -18.93
CA HIS A 92 2.33 1.96 -19.11
C HIS A 92 3.27 1.14 -19.99
N ASP A 93 3.14 -0.18 -19.96
CA ASP A 93 3.88 -1.15 -20.73
C ASP A 93 3.24 -1.52 -22.09
N ASN A 94 2.01 -1.05 -22.35
CA ASN A 94 1.29 -1.14 -23.62
C ASN A 94 0.99 -2.58 -24.04
N ASP A 95 0.64 -3.43 -23.08
CA ASP A 95 0.23 -4.82 -23.32
C ASP A 95 -1.30 -4.97 -23.50
N GLY A 96 -2.05 -3.89 -23.23
CA GLY A 96 -3.49 -3.81 -23.35
C GLY A 96 -4.26 -4.15 -22.08
N ALA A 97 -3.58 -4.48 -20.99
CA ALA A 97 -4.14 -4.54 -19.64
C ALA A 97 -3.93 -3.20 -18.94
N SER A 98 -4.90 -2.79 -18.13
CA SER A 98 -4.70 -1.64 -17.25
C SER A 98 -4.06 -2.09 -15.94
N ALA A 99 -3.37 -1.19 -15.24
CA ALA A 99 -2.78 -1.47 -13.93
C ALA A 99 -3.78 -2.12 -12.94
N LEU A 100 -5.06 -1.72 -12.97
CA LEU A 100 -6.11 -2.35 -12.16
C LEU A 100 -6.39 -3.80 -12.53
N LEU A 101 -6.35 -4.14 -13.83
CA LEU A 101 -6.54 -5.51 -14.32
C LEU A 101 -5.39 -6.40 -13.85
N GLU A 102 -4.17 -5.89 -13.95
CA GLU A 102 -2.96 -6.57 -13.51
C GLU A 102 -2.94 -6.80 -12.01
N TYR A 103 -3.27 -5.77 -11.22
CA TYR A 103 -3.46 -5.91 -9.78
C TYR A 103 -4.50 -6.99 -9.45
N CYS A 104 -5.59 -7.06 -10.21
CA CYS A 104 -6.68 -8.00 -9.97
C CYS A 104 -6.39 -9.44 -10.38
N TRP A 105 -5.33 -9.69 -11.14
CA TRP A 105 -4.96 -11.03 -11.58
C TRP A 105 -4.79 -11.99 -10.37
N PRO A 106 -5.24 -13.26 -10.46
CA PRO A 106 -5.82 -13.94 -11.62
C PRO A 106 -7.34 -13.77 -11.76
N TYR A 107 -7.94 -12.84 -11.02
CA TYR A 107 -9.37 -12.57 -11.08
C TYR A 107 -9.69 -11.54 -12.16
N THR A 108 -10.88 -11.65 -12.73
CA THR A 108 -11.48 -10.59 -13.55
C THR A 108 -11.95 -9.44 -12.66
N LEU A 109 -12.04 -8.20 -13.19
CA LEU A 109 -12.42 -7.01 -12.41
C LEU A 109 -13.74 -7.16 -11.64
N ASP A 110 -14.72 -7.83 -12.25
CA ASP A 110 -16.02 -8.11 -11.62
C ASP A 110 -15.87 -8.97 -10.37
N LYS A 111 -14.97 -9.96 -10.37
CA LYS A 111 -14.75 -10.90 -9.26
C LYS A 111 -13.73 -10.43 -8.24
N CYS A 112 -12.80 -9.58 -8.65
CA CYS A 112 -11.69 -9.08 -7.84
C CYS A 112 -12.17 -8.41 -6.53
N PHE A 113 -13.35 -7.79 -6.55
CA PHE A 113 -13.91 -7.07 -5.40
C PHE A 113 -15.16 -7.70 -4.79
N THR A 114 -15.83 -8.64 -5.48
CA THR A 114 -17.07 -9.27 -4.98
C THR A 114 -16.84 -10.68 -4.45
N ASP A 115 -16.12 -11.51 -5.20
CA ASP A 115 -16.10 -12.97 -5.02
C ASP A 115 -14.70 -13.51 -4.75
N ARG A 116 -13.70 -12.63 -4.53
CA ARG A 116 -12.33 -13.08 -4.26
C ARG A 116 -12.28 -13.88 -2.96
N ILE A 117 -11.77 -15.12 -3.07
CA ILE A 117 -11.60 -16.03 -1.93
C ILE A 117 -10.22 -15.82 -1.28
N ALA A 118 -9.26 -15.29 -2.05
CA ALA A 118 -7.90 -15.03 -1.62
C ALA A 118 -7.40 -13.68 -2.14
N LEU A 119 -6.23 -13.26 -1.65
CA LEU A 119 -5.50 -12.10 -2.18
C LEU A 119 -5.19 -12.27 -3.68
N THR A 120 -5.07 -11.15 -4.39
CA THR A 120 -4.61 -11.12 -5.78
C THR A 120 -3.14 -11.54 -5.88
N GLY A 121 -2.68 -11.82 -7.10
CA GLY A 121 -1.38 -12.41 -7.37
C GLY A 121 -1.31 -13.91 -7.13
N LYS A 122 -0.27 -14.53 -7.68
CA LYS A 122 0.06 -15.94 -7.52
C LYS A 122 0.64 -16.15 -6.13
N PRO A 123 0.08 -17.06 -5.31
CA PRO A 123 0.58 -17.29 -3.96
C PRO A 123 2.02 -17.87 -4.01
N GLY A 124 2.81 -17.55 -2.98
CA GLY A 124 4.21 -17.96 -2.89
C GLY A 124 4.44 -19.47 -2.95
N GLU A 125 3.47 -20.27 -2.51
CA GLU A 125 3.52 -21.74 -2.58
C GLU A 125 3.49 -22.26 -4.03
N LEU A 126 2.99 -21.46 -4.97
CA LEU A 126 2.91 -21.79 -6.39
C LEU A 126 3.94 -21.03 -7.23
N SER A 127 4.62 -20.04 -6.67
CA SER A 127 5.63 -19.22 -7.36
C SER A 127 7.02 -19.85 -7.32
N GLU A 128 7.86 -19.50 -8.29
CA GLU A 128 9.25 -19.99 -8.33
C GLU A 128 10.12 -19.26 -7.29
N SER A 129 9.81 -18.00 -7.03
CA SER A 129 10.49 -17.16 -6.05
C SER A 129 10.17 -17.52 -4.59
N GLY A 130 9.11 -18.29 -4.35
CA GLY A 130 8.60 -18.60 -3.00
C GLY A 130 7.89 -17.42 -2.33
N ILE A 131 7.77 -16.29 -3.02
CA ILE A 131 7.03 -15.10 -2.58
C ILE A 131 5.83 -14.86 -3.51
N ARG A 132 4.85 -14.08 -3.07
CA ARG A 132 3.69 -13.75 -3.90
C ARG A 132 4.15 -12.94 -5.13
N GLU A 133 3.67 -13.33 -6.30
CA GLU A 133 3.98 -12.70 -7.59
C GLU A 133 2.73 -12.04 -8.16
N TRP A 134 2.89 -10.86 -8.77
CA TRP A 134 1.86 -10.13 -9.49
C TRP A 134 2.34 -9.91 -10.93
N LEU A 135 1.40 -9.57 -11.81
CA LEU A 135 1.74 -8.99 -13.12
C LEU A 135 2.34 -7.60 -12.86
N ASP A 136 3.42 -7.26 -13.55
CA ASP A 136 4.15 -6.02 -13.32
C ASP A 136 3.67 -4.97 -14.33
N PRO A 137 3.00 -3.87 -13.90
CA PRO A 137 2.41 -2.84 -14.77
C PRO A 137 3.41 -2.03 -15.61
N ARG A 138 4.67 -2.45 -15.59
CA ARG A 138 5.80 -1.84 -16.29
C ARG A 138 6.47 -2.82 -17.25
N VAL A 139 5.98 -4.06 -17.35
CA VAL A 139 6.57 -5.14 -18.16
C VAL A 139 5.47 -5.92 -18.85
N ALA A 140 5.37 -5.75 -20.17
CA ALA A 140 4.36 -6.41 -20.98
C ALA A 140 4.39 -7.94 -20.87
N ASP A 141 3.22 -8.55 -20.67
CA ASP A 141 3.02 -9.99 -20.43
C ASP A 141 2.91 -10.89 -21.69
#